data_AF-A0A552AX50-F1
#
_entry.id   AF-A0A552AX50-F1
#
_cell.length_a   1.000
_cell.length_b   1.000
_cell.length_c   1.000
_cell.angle_alpha   90.00
_cell.angle_beta   90.00
_cell.angle_gamma   90.00
#
_symmetry.space_group_name_H-M   'P 1'
#
loop_
_entity.id
_entity.type
_entity.pdbx_description
1 polymer ?
#
loop_
_entity_poly.entity_id
_entity_poly.type
_entity_poly.pdbx_seq_one_letter_code
_entity_poly.pdbx_strand_id
1 'polypeptide(L)' 'MRLLEDVLAEEILSGRVSDGDTAMVDIDEEGKVKVISGERRELIAPVIE' A
#
# COMPACT_ATOMS: atom_id res chain seq x y z
N MET A 1 21.35 -4.84 -2.37
CA MET A 1 20.10 -5.31 -1.75
C MET A 1 19.31 -4.07 -1.38
N ARG A 2 18.08 -3.88 -1.89
CA ARG A 2 17.16 -2.86 -1.39
C ARG A 2 16.17 -3.57 -0.49
N LEU A 3 15.91 -3.04 0.70
CA LEU A 3 14.98 -3.67 1.64
C LEU A 3 13.53 -3.36 1.23
N LEU A 4 12.61 -4.20 1.68
CA LEU A 4 11.17 -4.00 1.50
C LEU A 4 10.72 -2.62 2.03
N GLU A 5 11.26 -2.28 3.19
CA GLU A 5 10.98 -1.05 3.94
C GLU A 5 11.45 0.20 3.20
N ASP A 6 12.60 0.14 2.51
CA ASP A 6 13.13 1.28 1.75
C ASP A 6 12.19 1.66 0.60
N VAL A 7 11.66 0.65 -0.11
CA VAL A 7 10.74 0.87 -1.23
C VAL A 7 9.39 1.39 -0.72
N LEU A 8 8.87 0.82 0.37
CA LEU A 8 7.64 1.34 0.98
C LEU A 8 7.81 2.79 1.47
N ALA A 9 8.96 3.13 2.06
CA ALA A 9 9.25 4.49 2.49
C ALA A 9 9.28 5.48 1.31
N GLU A 10 9.88 5.09 0.18
CA GLU A 10 9.86 5.89 -1.05
C GLU A 10 8.41 6.15 -1.53
N GLU A 11 7.53 5.14 -1.49
CA GLU A 11 6.12 5.28 -1.87
C GLU A 11 5.37 6.27 -0.97
N ILE A 12 5.60 6.21 0.35
CA ILE A 12 5.03 7.16 1.32
C ILE A 12 5.54 8.57 1.05
N LEU A 13 6.86 8.74 0.88
CA LEU A 13 7.47 10.05 0.62
C LEU A 13 7.04 10.64 -0.73
N SER A 14 6.70 9.78 -1.69
CA SER A 14 6.16 10.19 -2.99
C SER A 14 4.68 10.60 -2.95
N GLY A 15 3.98 10.33 -1.84
CA GLY A 15 2.54 10.57 -1.68
C GLY A 15 1.64 9.54 -2.35
N ARG A 16 2.20 8.44 -2.86
CA ARG A 16 1.41 7.33 -3.46
C ARG A 16 0.74 6.44 -2.41
N VAL A 17 1.28 6.42 -1.20
CA VAL A 17 0.67 5.79 -0.02
C VAL A 17 0.58 6.84 1.08
N SER A 18 -0.62 7.09 1.57
CA SER A 18 -0.88 8.07 2.62
C SER A 18 -1.46 7.41 3.88
N ASP A 19 -1.56 8.20 4.94
CA ASP A 19 -2.22 7.75 6.17
C ASP A 19 -3.65 7.27 5.90
N GLY A 20 -4.00 6.11 6.48
CA GLY A 20 -5.28 5.44 6.28
C GLY A 20 -5.38 4.59 5.01
N ASP A 21 -4.36 4.61 4.14
CA ASP A 21 -4.34 3.76 2.95
C ASP A 21 -3.84 2.36 3.30
N THR A 22 -4.37 1.35 2.61
CA THR A 22 -3.90 -0.02 2.72
C THR A 22 -3.02 -0.33 1.52
N ALA A 23 -1.78 -0.74 1.73
CA ALA A 23 -0.87 -1.14 0.67
C ALA A 23 -0.48 -2.61 0.82
N MET A 24 -0.48 -3.36 -0.29
CA MET A 24 0.07 -4.71 -0.36
C MET A 24 1.51 -4.61 -0.85
N VAL A 25 2.44 -5.22 -0.12
CA VAL A 25 3.86 -5.22 -0.47
C VAL A 25 4.30 -6.66 -0.70
N ASP A 26 4.92 -6.91 -1.86
CA ASP A 26 5.30 -8.25 -2.30
C ASP A 26 6.62 -8.21 -3.10
N ILE A 27 7.18 -9.38 -3.39
CA ILE A 27 8.36 -9.56 -4.23
C ILE A 27 7.94 -10.25 -5.52
N ASP A 28 8.26 -9.64 -6.66
CA ASP A 28 7.93 -10.21 -7.97
C ASP A 28 8.85 -11.38 -8.36
N GLU A 29 8.56 -12.00 -9.51
CA GLU A 29 9.32 -13.15 -10.03
C GLU A 29 10.79 -12.81 -10.36
N GLU A 30 11.13 -11.53 -10.51
CA GLU A 30 12.48 -11.04 -10.72
C GLU A 30 13.22 -10.72 -9.41
N GLY A 31 12.55 -10.91 -8.26
CA GLY A 31 13.10 -10.60 -6.94
C GLY A 31 13.05 -9.11 -6.59
N LYS A 32 12.24 -8.31 -7.29
CA LYS A 32 12.07 -6.87 -7.00
C LYS A 32 10.88 -6.66 -6.08
N VAL A 33 11.03 -5.70 -5.17
CA VAL A 33 9.95 -5.28 -4.28
C VAL A 33 8.94 -4.46 -5.07
N LYS A 34 7.65 -4.82 -4.95
CA LYS A 34 6.53 -4.11 -5.52
C LYS A 34 5.56 -3.69 -4.42
N VAL A 35 5.11 -2.44 -4.49
CA VAL A 35 4.05 -1.90 -3.63
C VAL A 35 2.82 -1.68 -4.50
N ILE A 36 1.68 -2.21 -4.05
CA ILE A 36 0.37 -2.02 -4.68
C ILE A 36 -0.47 -1.27 -3.66
N SER A 37 -0.71 0.01 -3.88
CA SER A 37 -1.66 0.77 -3.07
C SER A 37 -3.08 0.27 -3.37
N GLY A 38 -3.76 -0.20 -2.33
CA GLY A 38 -5.17 -0.55 -2.37
C GLY A 38 -6.02 0.70 -2.24
N GLU A 39 -7.22 0.67 -2.82
CA GLU A 39 -8.20 1.74 -2.63
C GLU A 39 -8.61 1.81 -1.15
N ARG A 40 -8.76 3.03 -0.65
CA ARG A 40 -9.28 3.29 0.69
C ARG A 40 -10.68 2.68 0.80
N ARG A 41 -10.78 1.56 1.52
CA ARG A 41 -12.09 0.95 1.82
C ARG A 41 -12.81 1.83 2.84
N GLU A 42 -13.74 2.64 2.36
CA GLU A 42 -14.69 3.31 3.23
C GLU A 42 -15.69 2.28 3.76
N LEU A 43 -15.83 2.22 5.09
CA LEU A 43 -16.84 1.39 5.73
C LEU A 43 -18.20 2.03 5.50
N ILE A 44 -19.02 1.47 4.61
CA ILE A 44 -20.42 1.85 4.49
C ILE A 44 -21.16 1.24 5.68
N ALA A 45 -21.61 2.08 6.61
CA ALA A 45 -22.47 1.62 7.70
C ALA A 45 -23.79 1.09 7.10
N PRO A 46 -24.25 -0.11 7.49
CA PRO A 46 -25.53 -0.61 7.02
C PRO A 46 -26.64 0.33 7.54
N VAL A 47 -27.46 0.83 6.62
CA VAL A 47 -28.70 1.53 6.99
C VAL A 47 -29.62 0.48 7.59
N ILE A 48 -29.79 0.54 8.90
CA ILE A 48 -30.82 -0.21 9.63
C ILE A 48 -32.10 0.62 9.51
N GLU A 49 -33.07 0.14 8.71
CA GLU A 49 -34.45 0.66 8.71
C GLU A 49 -35.20 0.28 9.99
#